data_AF-A0A5V6NJJ1-F1
#
_entry.id   AF-A0A5V6NJJ1-F1
#
_cell.length_a   1.000
_cell.length_b   1.000
_cell.length_c   1.000
_cell.angle_alpha   90.00
_cell.angle_beta   90.00
_cell.angle_gamma   90.00
#
_symmetry.space_group_name_H-M   'P 1'
#
loop_
_entity.id
_entity.type
_entity.pdbx_description
1 polymer ?
#
loop_
_entity_poly.entity_id
_entity_poly.type
_entity_poly.pdbx_seq_one_letter_code
_entity_poly.pdbx_strand_id
1 'polypeptide(L)'
;MDFWRCSVTIDKQALLVSKAKASVFTMEYISQFEASDIDSDDVDLRFEVDGTETGTIVSIVDECGHAAQIITALLDELEHYKSREERVTKLVLDNSTSWDVLYEKLEAAEKRIAEQREYYEGVIADGGKRIAELEKGHQEAAKQINSWRRLAKQNIAERGKDISELEAARQRIAEQSAIVAAAEKLVRCKGRYHSELNYRALAKLFGVVTPDLPPLEHENVHYADAAEVEITALRQRIQELEAKLETADKLQDSAFRDGLKAGFSYGQTDDQSGFAQCMSAYSTRTDIGVKVE
;
A
#
# COMPACT_ATOMS: atom_id res chain seq x y z
N MET A 1 -52.08 -15.66 27.49
CA MET A 1 -53.46 -15.94 27.92
C MET A 1 -54.39 -14.74 27.67
N ASP A 2 -53.95 -13.76 26.88
CA ASP A 2 -54.47 -12.38 26.94
C ASP A 2 -55.46 -12.05 25.82
N PHE A 3 -55.49 -12.88 24.76
CA PHE A 3 -56.43 -12.75 23.65
C PHE A 3 -57.90 -12.96 24.08
N TRP A 4 -58.14 -13.94 24.96
CA TRP A 4 -59.49 -14.23 25.48
C TRP A 4 -60.01 -13.16 26.44
N ARG A 5 -59.12 -12.48 27.17
CA ARG A 5 -59.52 -11.42 28.11
C ARG A 5 -59.98 -10.16 27.38
N CYS A 6 -59.31 -9.82 26.28
CA CYS A 6 -59.62 -8.66 25.45
C CYS A 6 -60.95 -8.82 24.69
N SER A 7 -61.22 -10.01 24.13
CA SER A 7 -62.47 -10.32 23.41
C SER A 7 -63.72 -10.18 24.30
N VAL A 8 -63.67 -10.68 25.54
CA VAL A 8 -64.82 -10.64 26.46
C VAL A 8 -65.11 -9.22 26.96
N THR A 9 -64.10 -8.35 27.06
CA THR A 9 -64.27 -6.95 27.48
C THR A 9 -64.86 -6.05 26.39
N ILE A 10 -64.54 -6.29 25.11
CA ILE A 10 -65.06 -5.52 23.97
C ILE A 10 -66.58 -5.73 23.85
N ASP A 11 -67.05 -6.96 23.98
CA ASP A 11 -68.49 -7.29 23.91
C ASP A 11 -69.28 -6.64 25.04
N LYS A 12 -68.71 -6.58 26.25
CA LYS A 12 -69.36 -5.96 27.40
C LYS A 12 -69.45 -4.44 27.26
N GLN A 13 -68.38 -3.79 26.79
CA GLN A 13 -68.37 -2.33 26.63
C GLN A 13 -69.29 -1.88 25.48
N ALA A 14 -69.29 -2.59 24.36
CA ALA A 14 -70.20 -2.31 23.24
C ALA A 14 -71.67 -2.46 23.67
N LEU A 15 -71.98 -3.47 24.47
CA LEU A 15 -73.31 -3.68 25.05
C LEU A 15 -73.71 -2.57 26.04
N LEU A 16 -72.78 -2.07 26.86
CA LEU A 16 -73.06 -0.96 27.78
C LEU A 16 -73.30 0.34 27.03
N VAL A 17 -72.50 0.62 26.00
CA VAL A 17 -72.68 1.78 25.13
C VAL A 17 -74.03 1.74 24.42
N SER A 18 -74.45 0.58 23.89
CA SER A 18 -75.75 0.46 23.24
C SER A 18 -76.92 0.65 24.21
N LYS A 19 -76.81 0.13 25.45
CA LYS A 19 -77.80 0.37 26.51
C LYS A 19 -77.86 1.83 26.95
N ALA A 20 -76.71 2.49 27.10
CA ALA A 20 -76.64 3.90 27.45
C ALA A 20 -77.28 4.77 26.36
N LYS A 21 -77.00 4.49 25.08
CA LYS A 21 -77.65 5.17 23.94
C LYS A 21 -79.17 4.98 23.92
N ALA A 22 -79.65 3.77 24.22
CA ALA A 22 -81.08 3.51 24.33
C ALA A 22 -81.73 4.28 25.51
N SER A 23 -81.04 4.37 26.64
CA SER A 23 -81.49 5.14 27.81
C SER A 23 -81.55 6.64 27.51
N VAL A 24 -80.53 7.18 26.85
CA VAL A 24 -80.50 8.59 26.39
C VAL A 24 -81.68 8.85 25.47
N PHE A 25 -81.91 7.99 24.47
CA PHE A 25 -83.03 8.14 23.54
C PHE A 25 -84.38 8.23 24.27
N THR A 26 -84.61 7.38 25.28
CA THR A 26 -85.84 7.42 26.07
C THR A 26 -85.94 8.66 26.96
N MET A 27 -84.84 9.06 27.60
CA MET A 27 -84.80 10.22 28.50
C MET A 27 -84.95 11.54 27.75
N GLU A 28 -84.29 11.68 26.60
CA GLU A 28 -84.38 12.83 25.73
C GLU A 28 -85.78 12.98 25.11
N TYR A 29 -86.45 11.86 24.82
CA TYR A 29 -87.84 11.88 24.36
C TYR A 29 -88.81 12.37 25.45
N ILE A 30 -88.61 11.94 26.71
CA ILE A 30 -89.41 12.42 27.85
C ILE A 30 -89.14 13.92 28.12
N SER A 31 -87.91 14.38 27.96
CA SER A 31 -87.56 15.79 28.21
C SER A 31 -88.09 16.77 27.15
N GLN A 32 -88.70 16.28 26.06
CA GLN A 32 -89.28 17.13 25.00
C GLN A 32 -90.72 17.56 25.30
N PHE A 33 -91.37 16.97 26.31
CA PHE A 33 -92.72 17.36 26.73
C PHE A 33 -92.66 18.62 27.60
N GLU A 34 -93.71 19.44 27.56
CA GLU A 34 -93.88 20.49 28.56
C GLU A 34 -94.28 19.85 29.90
N ALA A 35 -93.71 20.31 31.01
CA ALA A 35 -94.00 19.75 32.34
C ALA A 35 -95.51 19.77 32.69
N SER A 36 -96.26 20.74 32.15
CA SER A 36 -97.71 20.83 32.29
C SER A 36 -98.50 19.75 31.55
N ASP A 37 -97.89 19.11 30.55
CA ASP A 37 -98.53 18.09 29.72
C ASP A 37 -98.34 16.67 30.29
N ILE A 38 -97.52 16.52 31.33
CA ILE A 38 -97.30 15.26 32.04
C ILE A 38 -98.05 15.28 33.37
N ASP A 39 -99.07 14.42 33.49
CA ASP A 39 -99.77 14.21 34.75
C ASP A 39 -98.78 13.73 35.83
N SER A 40 -98.62 14.51 36.89
CA SER A 40 -97.68 14.23 38.00
C SER A 40 -96.20 14.25 37.62
N ASP A 41 -95.78 15.20 36.77
CA ASP A 41 -94.36 15.46 36.49
C ASP A 41 -93.54 15.76 37.75
N ASP A 42 -94.16 16.48 38.70
CA ASP A 42 -93.56 16.83 39.99
C ASP A 42 -93.67 15.68 40.99
N VAL A 43 -92.54 15.06 41.31
CA VAL A 43 -92.44 14.03 42.37
C VAL A 43 -92.03 14.71 43.68
N ASP A 44 -92.95 14.78 44.63
CA ASP A 44 -92.69 15.25 46.00
C ASP A 44 -91.99 14.17 46.81
N LEU A 45 -90.66 14.28 46.92
CA LEU A 45 -89.86 13.37 47.73
C LEU A 45 -89.73 13.94 49.14
N ARG A 46 -90.21 13.20 50.14
CA ARG A 46 -90.12 13.59 51.56
C ARG A 46 -89.13 12.72 52.28
N PHE A 47 -88.06 13.34 52.76
CA PHE A 47 -86.98 12.64 53.46
C PHE A 47 -86.69 13.34 54.78
N GLU A 48 -86.52 12.56 55.82
CA GLU A 48 -86.11 13.05 57.13
C GLU A 48 -84.71 12.48 57.44
N VAL A 49 -83.71 13.35 57.52
CA VAL A 49 -82.34 12.99 57.88
C VAL A 49 -82.01 13.73 59.18
N ASP A 50 -81.62 12.97 60.22
CA ASP A 50 -81.33 13.49 61.56
C ASP A 50 -82.42 14.40 62.14
N GLY A 51 -83.69 14.07 61.89
CA GLY A 51 -84.85 14.81 62.39
C GLY A 51 -85.17 16.11 61.65
N THR A 52 -84.52 16.37 60.51
CA THR A 52 -84.77 17.54 59.65
C THR A 52 -85.40 17.10 58.33
N GLU A 53 -86.54 17.73 57.97
CA GLU A 53 -87.15 17.54 56.65
C GLU A 53 -86.25 18.14 55.57
N THR A 54 -85.80 17.26 54.68
CA THR A 54 -84.87 17.54 53.57
C THR A 54 -85.47 17.13 52.24
N GLY A 55 -86.80 16.94 52.20
CA GLY A 55 -87.53 16.67 50.98
C GLY A 55 -87.39 17.75 49.91
N THR A 56 -87.58 17.34 48.65
CA THR A 56 -87.54 18.22 47.48
C THR A 56 -88.56 17.73 46.45
N ILE A 57 -89.08 18.67 45.66
CA ILE A 57 -89.86 18.35 44.47
C ILE A 57 -88.88 18.19 43.31
N VAL A 58 -89.08 17.15 42.52
CA VAL A 58 -88.23 16.82 41.36
C VAL A 58 -89.13 16.69 40.14
N SER A 59 -88.83 17.44 39.08
CA SER A 59 -89.50 17.31 37.77
C SER A 59 -88.91 16.14 36.98
N ILE A 60 -89.76 15.26 36.47
CA ILE A 60 -89.34 14.12 35.66
C ILE A 60 -88.77 14.59 34.32
N VAL A 61 -89.40 15.58 33.67
CA VAL A 61 -88.91 16.19 32.42
C VAL A 61 -87.50 16.76 32.59
N ASP A 62 -87.29 17.58 33.61
CA ASP A 62 -86.00 18.24 33.85
C ASP A 62 -84.90 17.23 34.19
N GLU A 63 -85.18 16.26 35.07
CA GLU A 63 -84.19 15.23 35.42
C GLU A 63 -83.88 14.30 34.24
N CYS A 64 -84.87 13.93 33.43
CA CYS A 64 -84.63 13.17 32.21
C CYS A 64 -83.75 13.95 31.23
N GLY A 65 -83.98 15.26 31.09
CA GLY A 65 -83.17 16.14 30.26
C GLY A 65 -81.72 16.22 30.74
N HIS A 66 -81.51 16.49 32.04
CA HIS A 66 -80.16 16.53 32.62
C HIS A 66 -79.45 15.18 32.53
N ALA A 67 -80.14 14.07 32.81
CA ALA A 67 -79.58 12.73 32.71
C ALA A 67 -79.18 12.38 31.27
N ALA A 68 -80.02 12.70 30.28
CA ALA A 68 -79.71 12.50 28.87
C ALA A 68 -78.45 13.28 28.44
N GLN A 69 -78.33 14.55 28.87
CA GLN A 69 -77.16 15.38 28.59
C GLN A 69 -75.87 14.81 29.20
N ILE A 70 -75.90 14.43 30.48
CA ILE A 70 -74.74 13.86 31.17
C ILE A 70 -74.31 12.54 30.52
N ILE A 71 -75.26 11.64 30.24
CA ILE A 71 -74.94 10.35 29.62
C ILE A 71 -74.38 10.56 28.20
N THR A 72 -74.90 11.53 27.44
CA THR A 72 -74.37 11.87 26.10
C THR A 72 -72.94 12.38 26.19
N ALA A 73 -72.65 13.33 27.10
CA ALA A 73 -71.28 13.82 27.30
C ALA A 73 -70.31 12.69 27.69
N LEU A 74 -70.74 11.77 28.55
CA LEU A 74 -69.95 10.58 28.92
C LEU A 74 -69.69 9.65 27.73
N LEU A 75 -70.67 9.48 26.83
CA LEU A 75 -70.51 8.68 25.62
C LEU A 75 -69.51 9.31 24.65
N ASP A 76 -69.57 10.63 24.46
CA ASP A 76 -68.64 11.38 23.61
C ASP A 76 -67.20 11.30 24.15
N GLU A 77 -67.01 11.46 25.46
CA GLU A 77 -65.70 11.27 26.08
C GLU A 77 -65.17 9.84 25.88
N LEU A 78 -66.03 8.84 26.05
CA LEU A 78 -65.65 7.43 25.87
C LEU A 78 -65.20 7.13 24.44
N GLU A 79 -65.87 7.71 23.45
CA GLU A 79 -65.49 7.61 22.04
C GLU A 79 -64.13 8.27 21.78
N HIS A 80 -63.90 9.45 22.34
CA HIS A 80 -62.60 10.12 22.27
C HIS A 80 -61.47 9.27 22.91
N TYR A 81 -61.72 8.63 24.06
CA TYR A 81 -60.74 7.72 24.68
C TYR A 81 -60.42 6.52 23.80
N LYS A 82 -61.42 5.88 23.18
CA LYS A 82 -61.21 4.76 22.25
C LYS A 82 -60.37 5.17 21.04
N SER A 83 -60.72 6.30 20.41
CA SER A 83 -59.94 6.82 19.28
C SER A 83 -58.48 7.09 19.65
N ARG A 84 -58.23 7.62 20.86
CA ARG A 84 -56.87 7.83 21.36
C ARG A 84 -56.13 6.51 21.58
N GLU A 85 -56.79 5.50 22.15
CA GLU A 85 -56.20 4.18 22.36
C GLU A 85 -55.79 3.51 21.05
N GLU A 86 -56.65 3.55 20.02
CA GLU A 86 -56.34 3.03 18.69
C GLU A 86 -55.12 3.72 18.06
N ARG A 87 -55.04 5.06 18.19
CA ARG A 87 -53.87 5.82 17.74
C ARG A 87 -52.59 5.41 18.47
N VAL A 88 -52.66 5.20 19.78
CA VAL A 88 -51.50 4.77 20.59
C VAL A 88 -51.05 3.38 20.15
N THR A 89 -51.97 2.44 19.99
CA THR A 89 -51.65 1.08 19.51
C THR A 89 -50.98 1.11 18.15
N LYS A 90 -51.50 1.91 17.20
CA LYS A 90 -50.89 2.07 15.89
C LYS A 90 -49.48 2.64 16.00
N LEU A 91 -49.29 3.70 16.78
CA LEU A 91 -47.98 4.32 16.96
C LEU A 91 -46.97 3.36 17.61
N VAL A 92 -47.40 2.54 18.57
CA VAL A 92 -46.54 1.52 19.19
C VAL A 92 -46.11 0.46 18.16
N LEU A 93 -47.04 -0.02 17.32
CA LEU A 93 -46.73 -0.98 16.26
C LEU A 93 -45.77 -0.38 15.21
N ASP A 94 -46.07 0.82 14.71
CA ASP A 94 -45.23 1.52 13.74
C ASP A 94 -43.81 1.75 14.31
N ASN A 95 -43.71 2.17 15.58
CA ASN A 95 -42.42 2.31 16.27
C ASN A 95 -41.69 0.97 16.42
N SER A 96 -42.39 -0.11 16.76
CA SER A 96 -41.78 -1.45 16.86
C SER A 96 -41.17 -1.87 15.53
N THR A 97 -41.91 -1.74 14.43
CA THR A 97 -41.39 -2.10 13.10
C THR A 97 -40.21 -1.22 12.68
N SER A 98 -40.22 0.05 13.06
CA SER A 98 -39.08 0.97 12.85
C SER A 98 -37.83 0.51 13.62
N TRP A 99 -38.00 0.09 14.88
CA TRP A 99 -36.91 -0.46 15.68
C TRP A 99 -36.33 -1.73 15.08
N ASP A 100 -37.17 -2.66 14.62
CA ASP A 100 -36.72 -3.91 13.99
C ASP A 100 -35.80 -3.63 12.78
N VAL A 101 -36.21 -2.70 11.91
CA VAL A 101 -35.41 -2.27 10.75
C VAL A 101 -34.09 -1.62 11.16
N LEU A 102 -34.06 -0.86 12.26
CA LEU A 102 -32.83 -0.27 12.77
C LEU A 102 -31.87 -1.32 13.33
N TYR A 103 -32.38 -2.33 14.03
CA TYR A 103 -31.57 -3.45 14.53
C TYR A 103 -30.96 -4.26 13.39
N GLU A 104 -31.74 -4.59 12.36
CA GLU A 104 -31.22 -5.30 11.17
C GLU A 104 -30.09 -4.51 10.49
N LYS A 105 -30.26 -3.19 10.36
CA LYS A 105 -29.21 -2.31 9.79
C LYS A 105 -27.97 -2.26 10.67
N LEU A 106 -28.13 -2.26 11.99
CA LEU A 106 -27.01 -2.27 12.93
C LEU A 106 -26.23 -3.57 12.81
N GLU A 107 -26.91 -4.72 12.84
CA GLU A 107 -26.28 -6.04 12.70
C GLU A 107 -25.54 -6.17 11.35
N ALA A 108 -26.17 -5.72 10.26
CA ALA A 108 -25.53 -5.71 8.95
C ALA A 108 -24.29 -4.79 8.90
N ALA A 109 -24.32 -3.65 9.57
CA ALA A 109 -23.18 -2.74 9.65
C ALA A 109 -22.04 -3.34 10.49
N GLU A 110 -22.35 -3.96 11.62
CA GLU A 110 -21.38 -4.66 12.48
C GLU A 110 -20.70 -5.80 11.72
N LYS A 111 -21.48 -6.60 10.98
CA LYS A 111 -20.94 -7.65 10.12
C LYS A 111 -19.97 -7.11 9.07
N ARG A 112 -20.35 -6.03 8.38
CA ARG A 112 -19.48 -5.37 7.39
C ARG A 112 -18.18 -4.85 8.00
N ILE A 113 -18.24 -4.30 9.21
CA ILE A 113 -17.04 -3.84 9.94
C ILE A 113 -16.13 -5.02 10.29
N ALA A 114 -16.69 -6.14 10.72
CA ALA A 114 -15.93 -7.35 11.03
C ALA A 114 -15.22 -7.91 9.78
N GLU A 115 -15.94 -8.04 8.66
CA GLU A 115 -15.38 -8.48 7.38
C GLU A 115 -14.26 -7.55 6.88
N GLN A 116 -14.44 -6.23 7.00
CA GLN A 116 -13.40 -5.27 6.65
C GLN A 116 -12.16 -5.41 7.53
N ARG A 117 -12.33 -5.63 8.84
CA ARG A 117 -11.20 -5.85 9.74
C ARG A 117 -10.41 -7.08 9.33
N GLU A 118 -11.09 -8.20 9.07
CA GLU A 118 -10.45 -9.44 8.63
C GLU A 118 -9.67 -9.24 7.32
N TYR A 119 -10.27 -8.55 6.34
CA TYR A 119 -9.59 -8.21 5.09
C TYR A 119 -8.30 -7.41 5.32
N TYR A 120 -8.37 -6.32 6.08
CA TYR A 120 -7.21 -5.47 6.33
C TYR A 120 -6.14 -6.19 7.16
N GLU A 121 -6.53 -7.05 8.09
CA GLU A 121 -5.60 -7.88 8.87
C GLU A 121 -4.83 -8.85 7.95
N GLY A 122 -5.52 -9.47 6.97
CA GLY A 122 -4.89 -10.29 5.94
C GLY A 122 -3.89 -9.51 5.08
N VAL A 123 -4.29 -8.35 4.56
CA VAL A 123 -3.40 -7.48 3.75
C VAL A 123 -2.15 -7.05 4.54
N ILE A 124 -2.32 -6.69 5.81
CA ILE A 124 -1.21 -6.32 6.69
C ILE A 124 -0.28 -7.52 6.92
N ALA A 125 -0.83 -8.71 7.15
CA ALA A 125 -0.05 -9.92 7.37
C ALA A 125 0.79 -10.28 6.13
N ASP A 126 0.21 -10.24 4.94
CA ASP A 126 0.92 -10.52 3.70
C ASP A 126 1.94 -9.44 3.35
N GLY A 127 1.61 -8.18 3.59
CA GLY A 127 2.56 -7.06 3.52
C GLY A 127 3.76 -7.29 4.44
N GLY A 128 3.51 -7.72 5.68
CA GLY A 128 4.54 -8.03 6.66
C GLY A 128 5.47 -9.17 6.21
N LYS A 129 4.93 -10.24 5.61
CA LYS A 129 5.74 -11.34 5.05
C LYS A 129 6.67 -10.85 3.95
N ARG A 130 6.14 -10.06 3.00
CA ARG A 130 6.93 -9.55 1.87
C ARG A 130 8.03 -8.59 2.32
N ILE A 131 7.77 -7.76 3.34
CA ILE A 131 8.80 -6.90 3.95
C ILE A 131 9.91 -7.76 4.57
N ALA A 132 9.56 -8.80 5.34
CA ALA A 132 10.56 -9.67 5.97
C ALA A 132 11.45 -10.40 4.93
N GLU A 133 10.88 -10.85 3.81
CA GLU A 133 11.64 -11.45 2.71
C GLU A 133 12.61 -10.44 2.07
N LEU A 134 12.15 -9.22 1.81
CA LEU A 134 12.99 -8.14 1.26
C LEU A 134 14.11 -7.77 2.23
N GLU A 135 13.83 -7.64 3.52
CA GLU A 135 14.83 -7.36 4.55
C GLU A 135 15.91 -8.44 4.61
N LYS A 136 15.51 -9.71 4.51
CA LYS A 136 16.46 -10.83 4.44
C LYS A 136 17.32 -10.75 3.18
N GLY A 137 16.72 -10.50 2.02
CA GLY A 137 17.44 -10.31 0.75
C GLY A 137 18.43 -9.15 0.81
N HIS A 138 18.04 -8.01 1.39
CA HIS A 138 18.91 -6.86 1.62
C HIS A 138 20.08 -7.19 2.56
N GLN A 139 19.86 -7.94 3.63
CA GLN A 139 20.93 -8.38 4.53
C GLN A 139 21.93 -9.29 3.82
N GLU A 140 21.46 -10.22 3.00
CA GLU A 140 22.31 -11.11 2.20
C GLU A 140 23.11 -10.34 1.16
N ALA A 141 22.48 -9.42 0.43
CA ALA A 141 23.16 -8.53 -0.51
C ALA A 141 24.23 -7.68 0.19
N ALA A 142 23.93 -7.11 1.37
CA ALA A 142 24.88 -6.35 2.15
C ALA A 142 26.10 -7.20 2.59
N LYS A 143 25.87 -8.45 3.00
CA LYS A 143 26.96 -9.40 3.31
C LYS A 143 27.84 -9.66 2.09
N GLN A 144 27.23 -9.90 0.93
CA GLN A 144 27.97 -10.10 -0.30
C GLN A 144 28.79 -8.87 -0.66
N ILE A 145 28.18 -7.68 -0.70
CA ILE A 145 28.88 -6.41 -1.01
C ILE A 145 30.11 -6.22 -0.11
N ASN A 146 29.97 -6.49 1.19
CA ASN A 146 31.10 -6.41 2.12
C ASN A 146 32.21 -7.43 1.80
N SER A 147 31.85 -8.65 1.43
CA SER A 147 32.80 -9.68 0.98
C SER A 147 33.55 -9.25 -0.28
N TRP A 148 32.83 -8.82 -1.32
CA TRP A 148 33.41 -8.33 -2.58
C TRP A 148 34.31 -7.12 -2.36
N ARG A 149 33.90 -6.18 -1.51
CA ARG A 149 34.71 -5.01 -1.12
C ARG A 149 36.02 -5.44 -0.46
N ARG A 150 36.00 -6.44 0.41
CA ARG A 150 37.21 -6.97 1.05
C ARG A 150 38.15 -7.60 0.02
N LEU A 151 37.62 -8.44 -0.87
CA LEU A 151 38.41 -9.08 -1.92
C LEU A 151 39.03 -8.05 -2.87
N ALA A 152 38.25 -7.05 -3.28
CA ALA A 152 38.75 -5.96 -4.12
C ALA A 152 39.91 -5.20 -3.45
N LYS A 153 39.81 -4.90 -2.15
CA LYS A 153 40.91 -4.27 -1.41
C LYS A 153 42.16 -5.14 -1.37
N GLN A 154 42.02 -6.46 -1.20
CA GLN A 154 43.15 -7.39 -1.22
C GLN A 154 43.81 -7.42 -2.60
N ASN A 155 43.02 -7.56 -3.68
CA ASN A 155 43.53 -7.55 -5.04
C ASN A 155 44.27 -6.25 -5.40
N ILE A 156 43.75 -5.10 -4.96
CA ILE A 156 44.43 -3.80 -5.17
C ILE A 156 45.77 -3.78 -4.41
N ALA A 157 45.80 -4.27 -3.18
CA ALA A 157 47.03 -4.33 -2.39
C ALA A 157 48.08 -5.28 -3.00
N GLU A 158 47.65 -6.44 -3.51
CA GLU A 158 48.53 -7.39 -4.20
C GLU A 158 49.08 -6.80 -5.50
N ARG A 159 48.21 -6.24 -6.36
CA ARG A 159 48.66 -5.56 -7.60
C ARG A 159 49.60 -4.39 -7.31
N GLY A 160 49.41 -3.69 -6.19
CA GLY A 160 50.32 -2.63 -5.75
C GLY A 160 51.74 -3.16 -5.50
N LYS A 161 51.88 -4.35 -4.91
CA LYS A 161 53.19 -5.00 -4.72
C LYS A 161 53.82 -5.38 -6.05
N ASP A 162 53.05 -6.01 -6.94
CA ASP A 162 53.53 -6.40 -8.27
C ASP A 162 54.03 -5.19 -9.06
N ILE A 163 53.32 -4.06 -8.99
CA ILE A 163 53.75 -2.80 -9.61
C ILE A 163 55.09 -2.33 -9.04
N SER A 164 55.25 -2.33 -7.71
CA SER A 164 56.53 -1.95 -7.08
C SER A 164 57.69 -2.87 -7.49
N GLU A 165 57.45 -4.17 -7.63
CA GLU A 165 58.45 -5.12 -8.11
C GLU A 165 58.82 -4.90 -9.58
N LEU A 166 57.82 -4.61 -10.43
CA LEU A 166 58.04 -4.27 -11.84
C LEU A 166 58.83 -2.96 -11.99
N GLU A 167 58.56 -1.96 -11.17
CA GLU A 167 59.32 -0.70 -11.15
C GLU A 167 60.79 -0.95 -10.76
N ALA A 168 61.03 -1.76 -9.72
CA ALA A 168 62.38 -2.13 -9.32
C ALA A 168 63.12 -2.92 -10.42
N ALA A 169 62.44 -3.85 -11.09
CA ALA A 169 63.01 -4.60 -12.21
C ALA A 169 63.35 -3.68 -13.40
N ARG A 170 62.46 -2.74 -13.75
CA ARG A 170 62.71 -1.73 -14.79
C ARG A 170 63.93 -0.89 -14.47
N GLN A 171 64.09 -0.47 -13.21
CA GLN A 171 65.27 0.28 -12.77
C GLN A 171 66.56 -0.54 -12.94
N ARG A 172 66.56 -1.82 -12.52
CA ARG A 172 67.71 -2.71 -12.73
C ARG A 172 68.06 -2.89 -14.21
N ILE A 173 67.07 -3.03 -15.09
CA ILE A 173 67.30 -3.13 -16.54
C ILE A 173 67.90 -1.83 -17.07
N ALA A 174 67.43 -0.67 -16.62
CA ALA A 174 67.98 0.62 -17.01
C ALA A 174 69.46 0.76 -16.58
N GLU A 175 69.78 0.37 -15.34
CA GLU A 175 71.15 0.34 -14.82
C GLU A 175 72.04 -0.61 -15.63
N GLN A 176 71.58 -1.83 -15.90
CA GLN A 176 72.29 -2.81 -16.72
C GLN A 176 72.52 -2.29 -18.15
N SER A 177 71.51 -1.67 -18.75
CA SER A 177 71.60 -1.10 -20.10
C SER A 177 72.66 0.01 -20.17
N ALA A 178 72.75 0.85 -19.13
CA ALA A 178 73.80 1.86 -19.02
C ALA A 178 75.21 1.24 -18.91
N ILE A 179 75.36 0.16 -18.15
CA ILE A 179 76.62 -0.59 -18.04
C ILE A 179 77.01 -1.20 -19.38
N VAL A 180 76.06 -1.84 -20.09
CA VAL A 180 76.31 -2.43 -21.41
C VAL A 180 76.74 -1.35 -22.40
N ALA A 181 76.03 -0.21 -22.45
CA ALA A 181 76.40 0.91 -23.32
C ALA A 181 77.80 1.47 -23.01
N ALA A 182 78.19 1.54 -21.72
CA ALA A 182 79.54 1.95 -21.32
C ALA A 182 80.60 0.89 -21.71
N ALA A 183 80.31 -0.39 -21.51
CA ALA A 183 81.19 -1.49 -21.88
C ALA A 183 81.41 -1.54 -23.41
N GLU A 184 80.36 -1.35 -24.21
CA GLU A 184 80.48 -1.25 -25.67
C GLU A 184 81.39 -0.10 -26.10
N LYS A 185 81.25 1.09 -25.49
CA LYS A 185 82.14 2.22 -25.77
C LYS A 185 83.59 1.87 -25.45
N LEU A 186 83.84 1.20 -24.31
CA LEU A 186 85.17 0.78 -23.90
C LEU A 186 85.77 -0.26 -24.86
N VAL A 187 85.00 -1.29 -25.25
CA VAL A 187 85.44 -2.30 -26.23
C VAL A 187 85.76 -1.64 -27.57
N ARG A 188 84.91 -0.73 -28.06
CA ARG A 188 85.17 0.05 -29.27
C ARG A 188 86.47 0.85 -29.18
N CYS A 189 86.71 1.55 -28.07
CA CYS A 189 87.95 2.30 -27.85
C CYS A 189 89.19 1.40 -27.75
N LYS A 190 89.12 0.29 -27.02
CA LYS A 190 90.24 -0.66 -26.87
C LYS A 190 90.59 -1.37 -28.18
N GLY A 191 89.58 -1.74 -28.97
CA GLY A 191 89.75 -2.32 -30.31
C GLY A 191 90.47 -1.34 -31.26
N ARG A 192 90.07 -0.06 -31.24
CA ARG A 192 90.80 1.00 -31.97
C ARG A 192 92.23 1.19 -31.47
N TYR A 193 92.45 1.28 -30.17
CA TYR A 193 93.80 1.46 -29.62
C TYR A 193 94.78 0.35 -30.06
N HIS A 194 94.36 -0.93 -30.01
CA HIS A 194 95.22 -2.03 -30.44
C HIS A 194 95.45 -2.05 -31.95
N SER A 195 94.41 -1.78 -32.75
CA SER A 195 94.58 -1.69 -34.20
C SER A 195 95.49 -0.53 -34.59
N GLU A 196 95.32 0.64 -33.98
CA GLU A 196 96.18 1.80 -34.18
C GLU A 196 97.63 1.55 -33.74
N LEU A 197 97.85 0.89 -32.59
CA LEU A 197 99.19 0.47 -32.15
C LEU A 197 99.85 -0.48 -33.17
N ASN A 198 99.08 -1.45 -33.68
CA ASN A 198 99.56 -2.38 -34.70
C ASN A 198 99.90 -1.65 -36.01
N TYR A 199 99.05 -0.72 -36.47
CA TYR A 199 99.32 0.10 -37.66
C TYR A 199 100.55 0.99 -37.50
N ARG A 200 100.72 1.65 -36.34
CA ARG A 200 101.91 2.45 -36.04
C ARG A 200 103.18 1.59 -35.98
N ALA A 201 103.11 0.38 -35.40
CA ALA A 201 104.24 -0.55 -35.36
C ALA A 201 104.64 -1.04 -36.77
N LEU A 202 103.65 -1.38 -37.60
CA LEU A 202 103.85 -1.71 -39.02
C LEU A 202 104.46 -0.53 -39.79
N ALA A 203 103.90 0.66 -39.66
CA ALA A 203 104.39 1.85 -40.34
C ALA A 203 105.84 2.20 -39.95
N LYS A 204 106.20 2.01 -38.68
CA LYS A 204 107.58 2.15 -38.19
C LYS A 204 108.52 1.10 -38.79
N LEU A 205 108.05 -0.14 -38.98
CA LEU A 205 108.82 -1.20 -39.64
C LEU A 205 109.12 -0.88 -41.12
N PHE A 206 108.18 -0.21 -41.79
CA PHE A 206 108.27 0.13 -43.22
C PHE A 206 108.68 1.58 -43.52
N GLY A 207 108.99 2.39 -42.50
CA GLY A 207 109.47 3.77 -42.66
C GLY A 207 108.42 4.78 -43.16
N VAL A 208 107.13 4.49 -43.00
CA VAL A 208 106.02 5.33 -43.48
C VAL A 208 105.45 6.18 -42.35
N VAL A 209 105.15 7.45 -42.61
CA VAL A 209 104.50 8.36 -41.63
C VAL A 209 103.00 8.08 -41.58
N THR A 210 102.46 7.78 -40.40
CA THR A 210 101.02 7.57 -40.17
C THR A 210 100.32 8.88 -39.78
N PRO A 211 99.29 9.34 -40.53
CA PRO A 211 98.41 10.41 -40.08
C PRO A 211 97.54 9.99 -38.88
N ASP A 212 97.09 10.95 -38.08
CA ASP A 212 96.13 10.69 -36.99
C ASP A 212 94.76 10.26 -37.55
N LEU A 213 94.12 9.29 -36.89
CA LEU A 213 92.81 8.79 -37.29
C LEU A 213 91.72 9.87 -37.05
N PRO A 214 90.79 10.06 -37.99
CA PRO A 214 89.68 11.00 -37.80
C PRO A 214 88.74 10.56 -36.66
N PRO A 215 88.01 11.51 -36.02
CA PRO A 215 87.00 11.20 -35.00
C PRO A 215 85.87 10.35 -35.58
N LEU A 216 85.27 9.48 -34.78
CA LEU A 216 84.16 8.65 -35.24
C LEU A 216 82.86 9.45 -35.34
N GLU A 217 82.42 9.65 -36.57
CA GLU A 217 81.01 9.87 -36.85
C GLU A 217 80.26 8.55 -36.59
N HIS A 218 79.10 8.66 -35.94
CA HIS A 218 78.38 7.51 -35.38
C HIS A 218 77.82 6.62 -36.50
N GLU A 219 78.44 5.46 -36.71
CA GLU A 219 77.93 4.35 -37.54
C GLU A 219 76.75 3.61 -36.85
N ASN A 220 75.79 4.36 -36.31
CA ASN A 220 74.56 3.81 -35.70
C ASN A 220 73.32 4.05 -36.59
N VAL A 221 73.48 4.61 -37.79
CA VAL A 221 72.36 5.05 -38.63
C VAL A 221 71.54 3.87 -39.19
N HIS A 222 72.11 2.67 -39.33
CA HIS A 222 71.39 1.55 -39.94
C HIS A 222 70.50 0.71 -38.99
N TYR A 223 70.64 0.84 -37.66
CA TYR A 223 69.72 0.22 -36.70
C TYR A 223 68.64 1.17 -36.20
N ALA A 224 68.82 2.49 -36.36
CA ALA A 224 67.84 3.49 -35.99
C ALA A 224 66.57 3.36 -36.85
N ASP A 225 66.71 3.22 -38.17
CA ASP A 225 65.58 3.16 -39.09
C ASP A 225 64.67 1.95 -38.85
N ALA A 226 65.24 0.77 -38.56
CA ALA A 226 64.46 -0.44 -38.27
C ALA A 226 63.73 -0.34 -36.92
N ALA A 227 64.41 0.16 -35.88
CA ALA A 227 63.81 0.37 -34.58
C ALA A 227 62.73 1.46 -34.60
N GLU A 228 62.90 2.51 -35.40
CA GLU A 228 61.90 3.56 -35.58
C GLU A 228 60.63 3.05 -36.28
N VAL A 229 60.76 2.16 -37.27
CA VAL A 229 59.61 1.49 -37.90
C VAL A 229 58.87 0.59 -36.91
N GLU A 230 59.57 -0.15 -36.04
CA GLU A 230 58.92 -0.96 -35.01
C GLU A 230 58.25 -0.10 -33.92
N ILE A 231 58.90 0.98 -33.48
CA ILE A 231 58.34 1.91 -32.49
C ILE A 231 57.08 2.59 -33.05
N THR A 232 57.07 2.97 -34.34
CA THR A 232 55.89 3.58 -34.96
C THR A 232 54.74 2.59 -35.13
N ALA A 233 55.02 1.34 -35.52
CA ALA A 233 54.01 0.28 -35.58
C ALA A 233 53.41 -0.03 -34.20
N LEU A 234 54.24 -0.09 -33.15
CA LEU A 234 53.77 -0.30 -31.78
C LEU A 234 52.93 0.87 -31.26
N ARG A 235 53.32 2.12 -31.57
CA ARG A 235 52.53 3.31 -31.23
C ARG A 235 51.16 3.31 -31.91
N GLN A 236 51.09 2.95 -33.19
CA GLN A 236 49.81 2.79 -33.90
C GLN A 236 48.95 1.72 -33.23
N ARG A 237 49.55 0.60 -32.83
CA ARG A 237 48.81 -0.47 -32.14
C ARG A 237 48.28 -0.05 -30.78
N ILE A 238 49.04 0.75 -30.02
CA ILE A 238 48.58 1.33 -28.75
C ILE A 238 47.38 2.24 -29.00
N GLN A 239 47.46 3.12 -29.99
CA GLN A 239 46.38 4.03 -30.35
C GLN A 239 45.10 3.29 -30.78
N GLU A 240 45.23 2.21 -31.56
CA GLU A 240 44.10 1.35 -31.91
C GLU A 240 43.48 0.67 -30.68
N LEU A 241 44.30 0.21 -29.74
CA LEU A 241 43.83 -0.45 -28.52
C LEU A 241 43.12 0.55 -27.60
N GLU A 242 43.63 1.77 -27.47
CA GLU A 242 43.00 2.85 -26.71
C GLU A 242 41.64 3.23 -27.31
N ALA A 243 41.53 3.35 -28.65
CA ALA A 243 40.26 3.62 -29.32
C ALA A 243 39.24 2.47 -29.15
N LYS A 244 39.71 1.21 -29.17
CA LYS A 244 38.87 0.03 -28.89
C LYS A 244 38.39 0.01 -27.43
N LEU A 245 39.23 0.43 -26.50
CA LEU A 245 38.84 0.54 -25.10
C LEU A 245 37.76 1.62 -24.91
N GLU A 246 37.94 2.80 -25.50
CA GLU A 246 36.97 3.89 -25.41
C GLU A 246 35.62 3.53 -26.05
N THR A 247 35.62 2.80 -27.16
CA THR A 247 34.38 2.30 -27.78
C THR A 247 33.71 1.21 -26.96
N ALA A 248 34.48 0.32 -26.32
CA ALA A 248 33.94 -0.68 -25.39
C ALA A 248 33.29 -0.03 -24.17
N ASP A 249 33.90 1.02 -23.62
CA ASP A 249 33.38 1.76 -22.47
C ASP A 249 32.04 2.45 -22.81
N LYS A 250 31.97 3.12 -23.98
CA LYS A 250 30.71 3.69 -24.49
C LYS A 250 29.62 2.63 -24.70
N LEU A 251 29.98 1.45 -25.21
CA LEU A 251 29.06 0.34 -25.37
C LEU A 251 28.55 -0.17 -24.01
N GLN A 252 29.43 -0.31 -23.03
CA GLN A 252 29.07 -0.70 -21.67
C GLN A 252 28.13 0.32 -21.02
N ASP A 253 28.43 1.61 -21.12
CA ASP A 253 27.57 2.69 -20.61
C ASP A 253 26.21 2.72 -21.31
N SER A 254 26.18 2.53 -22.63
CA SER A 254 24.93 2.45 -23.39
C SER A 254 24.10 1.23 -22.99
N ALA A 255 24.72 0.06 -22.83
CA ALA A 255 24.07 -1.17 -22.40
C ALA A 255 23.56 -1.07 -20.95
N PHE A 256 24.31 -0.41 -20.06
CA PHE A 256 23.89 -0.16 -18.69
C PHE A 256 22.72 0.82 -18.64
N ARG A 257 22.76 1.91 -19.42
CA ARG A 257 21.65 2.88 -19.53
C ARG A 257 20.40 2.25 -20.12
N ASP A 258 20.55 1.44 -21.17
CA ASP A 258 19.43 0.72 -21.79
C ASP A 258 18.86 -0.33 -20.84
N GLY A 259 19.71 -1.03 -20.09
CA GLY A 259 19.28 -1.95 -19.03
C GLY A 259 18.52 -1.24 -17.90
N LEU A 260 18.99 -0.07 -17.45
CA LEU A 260 18.29 0.77 -16.47
C LEU A 260 16.95 1.28 -17.01
N LYS A 261 16.90 1.73 -18.26
CA LYS A 261 15.68 2.22 -18.90
C LYS A 261 14.67 1.09 -19.10
N ALA A 262 15.13 -0.08 -19.52
CA ALA A 262 14.30 -1.29 -19.62
C ALA A 262 13.80 -1.70 -18.24
N GLY A 263 14.65 -1.77 -17.22
CA GLY A 263 14.26 -2.08 -15.85
C GLY A 263 13.27 -1.06 -15.25
N PHE A 264 13.47 0.23 -15.51
CA PHE A 264 12.55 1.29 -15.10
C PHE A 264 11.22 1.22 -15.85
N SER A 265 11.25 0.90 -17.15
CA SER A 265 10.03 0.70 -17.96
C SER A 265 9.28 -0.55 -17.51
N TYR A 266 9.96 -1.68 -17.25
CA TYR A 266 9.37 -2.89 -16.66
C TYR A 266 8.78 -2.63 -15.26
N GLY A 267 9.42 -1.77 -14.45
CA GLY A 267 8.88 -1.34 -13.17
C GLY A 267 7.69 -0.37 -13.27
N GLN A 268 7.54 0.35 -14.39
CA GLN A 268 6.38 1.18 -14.68
C GLN A 268 5.24 0.39 -15.34
N THR A 269 5.57 -0.56 -16.22
CA THR A 269 4.66 -1.55 -16.77
C THR A 269 4.60 -2.73 -15.82
N ASP A 270 4.09 -2.50 -14.60
CA ASP A 270 3.65 -3.54 -13.69
C ASP A 270 2.53 -4.34 -14.37
N ASP A 271 2.93 -5.19 -15.33
CA ASP A 271 2.11 -6.15 -16.03
C ASP A 271 2.00 -7.37 -15.13
N GLN A 272 1.39 -7.13 -13.97
CA GLN A 272 1.00 -8.17 -13.02
C GLN A 272 0.12 -9.22 -13.74
N SER A 273 -0.58 -8.83 -14.82
CA SER A 273 -1.29 -9.71 -15.74
C SER A 273 -0.38 -10.65 -16.54
N GLY A 274 0.74 -10.19 -17.07
CA GLY A 274 1.73 -10.99 -17.82
C GLY A 274 2.49 -11.95 -16.92
N PHE A 275 2.85 -11.52 -15.70
CA PHE A 275 3.39 -12.42 -14.68
C PHE A 275 2.38 -13.51 -14.29
N ALA A 276 1.11 -13.15 -14.08
CA ALA A 276 0.04 -14.11 -13.79
C ALA A 276 -0.21 -15.08 -14.96
N GLN A 277 -0.17 -14.60 -16.21
CA GLN A 277 -0.29 -15.44 -17.42
C GLN A 277 0.89 -16.41 -17.58
N CYS A 278 2.12 -15.96 -17.33
CA CYS A 278 3.31 -16.81 -17.46
C CYS A 278 3.34 -17.89 -16.36
N MET A 279 2.91 -17.55 -15.13
CA MET A 279 2.75 -18.51 -14.04
C MET A 279 1.59 -19.50 -14.28
N SER A 280 0.49 -19.06 -14.89
CA SER A 280 -0.61 -19.92 -15.35
C SER A 280 -0.14 -20.93 -16.41
N ALA A 281 0.67 -20.49 -17.38
CA ALA A 281 1.22 -21.35 -18.42
C ALA A 281 2.16 -22.44 -17.85
N TYR A 282 2.96 -22.10 -16.83
CA TYR A 282 3.84 -23.07 -16.14
C TYR A 282 3.08 -24.04 -15.22
N SER A 283 1.97 -23.61 -14.60
CA SER A 283 1.17 -24.45 -13.69
C SER A 283 0.44 -25.61 -14.41
N THR A 284 0.19 -25.50 -15.72
CA THR A 284 -0.48 -26.59 -16.47
C THR A 284 0.38 -27.84 -16.72
N ARG A 285 1.67 -27.84 -16.35
CA ARG A 285 2.57 -28.98 -16.60
C ARG A 285 3.18 -29.66 -15.38
N THR A 286 2.89 -29.20 -14.17
CA THR A 286 3.30 -29.89 -12.94
C THR A 286 2.30 -29.59 -11.84
N ASP A 287 1.75 -30.65 -11.24
CA ASP A 287 0.79 -30.69 -10.13
C ASP A 287 1.19 -29.85 -8.91
N ILE A 288 1.11 -28.53 -8.99
CA ILE A 288 1.24 -27.64 -7.85
C ILE A 288 0.00 -26.78 -7.80
N GLY A 289 -0.92 -27.17 -6.92
CA GLY A 289 -2.18 -26.47 -6.69
C GLY A 289 -1.96 -25.09 -6.12
N VAL A 290 -2.05 -24.08 -6.98
CA VAL A 290 -2.21 -22.68 -6.58
C VAL A 290 -3.71 -22.44 -6.40
N LYS A 291 -4.17 -22.33 -5.15
CA LYS A 291 -5.48 -21.74 -4.85
C LYS A 291 -5.33 -20.23 -5.02
N VAL A 292 -6.08 -19.69 -5.97
CA VAL A 292 -6.30 -18.26 -6.16
C VAL A 292 -7.47 -17.88 -5.24
N GLU A 293 -7.22 -16.97 -4.31
CA GLU A 293 -8.22 -16.04 -3.74
C GLU A 293 -8.00 -14.66 -4.35
#